data_AF-A0A1Y1KVY1-F1
#
_entry.id   AF-A0A1Y1KVY1-F1
#
_cell.length_a   1.000
_cell.length_b   1.000
_cell.length_c   1.000
_cell.angle_alpha   90.00
_cell.angle_beta   90.00
_cell.angle_gamma   90.00
#
_symmetry.space_group_name_H-M   'P 1'
#
loop_
_entity.id
_entity.type
_entity.pdbx_description
1 polymer ?
#
loop_
_entity_poly.entity_id
_entity_poly.type
_entity_poly.pdbx_seq_one_letter_code
_entity_poly.pdbx_strand_id
1 'polypeptide(L)'
;EIPDLDEKVAKMNELAQRLPKANATLLKYLIAFLIRVIKNFKVNKMTVRNVGIVFSPTLNIPAQVFAMFLQNYEGIFGIDPEEYELPSSTADSESNGQAGAPP
;
A
#
# COMPACT_ATOMS: atom_id res chain seq x y z
N GLU A 1 12.88 -9.80 19.56
CA GLU A 1 11.92 -10.20 18.52
C GLU A 1 10.52 -9.94 19.04
N ILE A 2 9.60 -9.43 18.21
CA ILE A 2 8.18 -9.37 18.58
C ILE A 2 7.63 -10.80 18.39
N PRO A 3 7.12 -11.47 19.44
CA PRO A 3 6.70 -12.86 19.34
C PRO A 3 5.33 -13.02 18.66
N ASP A 4 4.47 -12.00 18.74
CA ASP A 4 3.10 -12.08 18.25
C ASP A 4 2.95 -11.49 16.84
N LEU A 5 2.26 -12.22 15.95
CA LEU A 5 1.99 -11.78 14.58
C LEU A 5 1.03 -10.58 14.58
N ASP A 6 0.05 -10.56 15.49
CA ASP A 6 -0.91 -9.47 15.60
C ASP A 6 -0.22 -8.18 16.08
N GLU A 7 0.72 -8.31 17.03
CA GLU A 7 1.52 -7.18 17.49
C GLU A 7 2.45 -6.63 16.37
N LYS A 8 3.02 -7.52 15.54
CA LYS A 8 3.78 -7.09 14.35
C LYS A 8 2.90 -6.35 13.34
N VAL A 9 1.72 -6.88 13.05
CA VAL A 9 0.77 -6.25 12.11
C VAL A 9 0.33 -4.88 12.63
N ALA A 10 0.03 -4.77 13.92
CA ALA A 10 -0.29 -3.50 14.57
C ALA A 10 0.87 -2.49 14.45
N LYS A 11 2.11 -2.91 14.69
CA LYS A 11 3.29 -2.05 14.51
C LYS A 11 3.51 -1.62 13.06
N MET A 12 3.25 -2.51 12.10
CA MET A 12 3.32 -2.19 10.68
C MET A 12 2.25 -1.16 10.28
N ASN A 13 1.03 -1.29 10.80
CA ASN A 13 -0.03 -0.30 10.62
C ASN A 13 0.39 1.07 11.21
N GLU A 14 0.88 1.11 12.46
CA GLU A 14 1.39 2.34 13.09
C GLU A 14 2.48 3.00 12.22
N LEU A 15 3.42 2.22 11.67
CA LEU A 15 4.47 2.75 10.80
C LEU A 15 3.92 3.28 9.48
N ALA A 16 2.96 2.57 8.87
CA ALA A 16 2.31 3.01 7.64
C ALA A 16 1.55 4.34 7.84
N GLN A 17 0.93 4.54 9.00
CA GLN A 17 0.24 5.79 9.33
C GLN A 17 1.19 6.97 9.57
N ARG A 18 2.44 6.72 9.96
CA ARG A 18 3.47 7.77 10.15
C ARG A 18 4.07 8.28 8.85
N LEU A 19 3.84 7.59 7.73
CA LEU A 19 4.31 8.03 6.43
C LEU A 19 3.52 9.26 5.95
N PRO A 20 4.13 10.17 5.19
CA PRO A 20 3.40 11.23 4.50
C PRO A 20 2.27 10.64 3.65
N LYS A 21 1.12 11.33 3.57
CA LYS A 21 -0.09 10.87 2.86
C LYS A 21 0.21 10.32 1.46
N ALA A 22 1.04 11.04 0.69
CA ALA A 22 1.42 10.62 -0.66
C ALA A 22 2.17 9.26 -0.66
N ASN A 23 3.10 9.08 0.26
CA ASN A 23 3.91 7.86 0.38
C ASN A 23 3.07 6.68 0.89
N ALA A 24 2.19 6.92 1.87
CA ALA A 24 1.28 5.91 2.38
C ALA A 24 0.33 5.41 1.29
N THR A 25 -0.27 6.33 0.53
CA THR A 25 -1.14 6.01 -0.63
C THR A 25 -0.39 5.21 -1.69
N LEU A 26 0.83 5.63 -2.06
CA LEU A 26 1.65 4.91 -3.03
C LEU A 26 2.00 3.51 -2.54
N LEU A 27 2.44 3.37 -1.28
CA LEU A 27 2.78 2.08 -0.70
C LEU A 27 1.56 1.16 -0.68
N LYS A 28 0.40 1.65 -0.22
CA LYS A 28 -0.86 0.91 -0.20
C LYS A 28 -1.21 0.39 -1.60
N TYR A 29 -1.12 1.24 -2.62
CA TYR A 29 -1.41 0.87 -3.99
C TYR A 29 -0.40 -0.14 -4.54
N LEU A 30 0.89 0.10 -4.32
CA LEU A 30 1.95 -0.75 -4.81
C LEU A 30 1.82 -2.17 -4.25
N ILE A 31 1.62 -2.32 -2.93
CA ILE A 31 1.49 -3.63 -2.30
C ILE A 31 0.23 -4.34 -2.80
N ALA A 32 -0.91 -3.63 -2.89
CA ALA A 32 -2.14 -4.17 -3.46
C ALA A 32 -1.95 -4.69 -4.89
N PHE A 33 -1.27 -3.91 -5.74
CA PHE A 33 -0.96 -4.29 -7.11
C PHE A 33 -0.06 -5.53 -7.18
N LEU A 34 0.98 -5.58 -6.35
CA LEU A 34 1.90 -6.71 -6.31
C LEU A 34 1.22 -8.00 -5.82
N ILE A 35 0.24 -7.90 -4.92
CA ILE A 35 -0.59 -9.06 -4.52
C ILE A 35 -1.35 -9.60 -5.73
N ARG A 36 -1.95 -8.74 -6.57
CA ARG A 36 -2.62 -9.17 -7.82
C ARG A 36 -1.65 -9.85 -8.79
N VAL A 37 -0.43 -9.31 -8.92
CA VAL A 37 0.63 -9.92 -9.74
C VAL A 37 0.96 -11.32 -9.22
N ILE A 38 1.15 -11.46 -7.90
CA ILE A 38 1.47 -12.76 -7.27
C ILE A 38 0.30 -13.73 -7.37
N LYS A 39 -0.96 -13.28 -7.29
CA LYS A 39 -2.15 -14.13 -7.49
C LYS A 39 -2.14 -14.81 -8.88
N ASN A 40 -1.56 -14.14 -9.88
CA ASN A 40 -1.37 -14.68 -11.24
C ASN A 40 -0.03 -15.43 -11.45
N PHE A 41 0.66 -15.87 -10.39
CA PHE A 41 1.97 -16.53 -10.49
C PHE A 41 2.00 -17.76 -11.40
N LYS A 42 0.88 -18.46 -11.59
CA LYS A 42 0.80 -19.62 -12.48
C LYS A 42 1.14 -19.26 -13.94
N VAL A 43 0.78 -18.05 -14.36
CA VAL A 43 1.04 -17.53 -15.71
C VAL A 43 2.35 -16.73 -15.74
N ASN A 44 2.47 -15.69 -14.91
CA ASN A 44 3.61 -14.75 -14.96
C ASN A 44 4.87 -15.25 -14.24
N LYS A 45 4.79 -16.38 -13.51
CA LYS A 45 5.87 -17.01 -12.75
C LYS A 45 6.46 -16.15 -11.61
N MET A 46 5.81 -15.05 -11.25
CA MET A 46 6.24 -14.17 -10.16
C MET A 46 5.66 -14.63 -8.83
N THR A 47 6.52 -15.18 -7.97
CA THR A 47 6.18 -15.55 -6.59
C THR A 47 6.46 -14.40 -5.62
N VAL A 48 5.93 -14.46 -4.39
CA VAL A 48 6.27 -13.53 -3.29
C VAL A 48 7.78 -13.37 -3.15
N ARG A 49 8.53 -14.48 -3.28
CA ARG A 49 10.00 -14.49 -3.19
C ARG A 49 10.65 -13.69 -4.33
N ASN A 50 10.21 -13.90 -5.57
CA ASN A 50 10.78 -13.23 -6.74
C ASN A 50 10.46 -11.73 -6.72
N VAL A 51 9.23 -11.36 -6.35
CA VAL A 51 8.83 -9.96 -6.18
C VAL A 51 9.63 -9.32 -5.04
N GLY A 52 9.79 -10.01 -3.91
CA GLY A 52 10.59 -9.53 -2.78
C GLY A 52 12.05 -9.24 -3.14
N ILE A 53 12.70 -10.09 -3.94
CA ILE A 53 14.09 -9.88 -4.39
C ILE A 53 14.24 -8.59 -5.21
N VAL A 54 13.25 -8.26 -6.05
CA VAL A 54 13.31 -7.09 -6.94
C VAL A 54 12.92 -5.81 -6.19
N PHE A 55 11.86 -5.86 -5.38
CA PHE A 55 11.30 -4.67 -4.75
C PHE A 55 11.95 -4.32 -3.40
N SER A 56 12.50 -5.29 -2.66
CA SER A 56 13.22 -5.02 -1.41
C SER A 56 14.36 -3.98 -1.57
N PRO A 57 15.31 -4.14 -2.53
CA PRO A 57 16.35 -3.13 -2.74
C PRO A 57 15.80 -1.84 -3.35
N THR A 58 14.79 -1.94 -4.22
CA THR A 58 14.18 -0.77 -4.89
C THR A 58 13.50 0.18 -3.89
N LEU A 59 12.82 -0.36 -2.89
CA LEU A 59 12.12 0.42 -1.86
C LEU A 59 12.99 0.68 -0.63
N ASN A 60 14.21 0.14 -0.58
CA ASN A 60 15.07 0.14 0.60
C ASN A 60 14.36 -0.42 1.86
N ILE A 61 13.53 -1.46 1.68
CA ILE A 61 12.79 -2.14 2.75
C ILE A 61 13.34 -3.57 2.87
N PRO A 62 13.70 -4.06 4.07
CA PRO A 62 14.14 -5.44 4.25
C PRO A 62 13.12 -6.45 3.71
N ALA A 63 13.58 -7.49 3.02
CA ALA A 63 12.71 -8.49 2.38
C ALA A 63 11.69 -9.12 3.33
N GLN A 64 12.06 -9.34 4.59
CA GLN A 64 11.17 -9.86 5.65
C GLN A 64 9.98 -8.91 5.91
N VAL A 65 10.26 -7.61 6.03
CA VAL A 65 9.25 -6.57 6.27
C VAL A 65 8.36 -6.42 5.03
N PHE A 66 8.96 -6.45 3.85
CA PHE A 66 8.24 -6.40 2.59
C PHE A 66 7.29 -7.60 2.39
N ALA A 67 7.75 -8.81 2.75
CA ALA A 67 6.89 -10.00 2.74
C ALA A 67 5.72 -9.88 3.72
N MET A 68 5.92 -9.26 4.89
CA MET A 68 4.82 -9.02 5.83
C MET A 68 3.73 -8.10 5.24
N PHE A 69 4.11 -7.07 4.48
CA PHE A 69 3.13 -6.24 3.76
C PHE A 69 2.31 -7.04 2.75
N LEU A 70 2.95 -7.94 2.00
CA LEU A 70 2.28 -8.76 0.99
C LEU A 70 1.36 -9.83 1.60
N GLN A 71 1.76 -10.41 2.74
CA GLN A 71 1.03 -11.52 3.37
C GLN A 71 -0.09 -11.05 4.31
N ASN A 72 0.05 -9.87 4.93
CA ASN A 72 -0.86 -9.35 5.95
C ASN A 72 -1.47 -8.01 5.54
N TYR A 73 -1.69 -7.80 4.24
CA TYR A 73 -2.16 -6.52 3.70
C TYR A 73 -3.44 -6.04 4.39
N GLU A 74 -4.47 -6.88 4.48
CA GLU A 74 -5.75 -6.51 5.08
C GLU A 74 -5.60 -6.15 6.56
N GLY A 75 -4.80 -6.90 7.32
CA GLY A 75 -4.51 -6.57 8.72
C GLY A 75 -3.73 -5.26 8.90
N ILE A 76 -2.85 -4.92 7.94
CA ILE A 76 -2.04 -3.70 7.99
C ILE A 76 -2.81 -2.48 7.48
N PHE A 77 -3.68 -2.64 6.49
CA PHE A 77 -4.27 -1.53 5.75
C PHE A 77 -5.80 -1.42 5.88
N GLY A 78 -6.43 -2.41 6.51
CA GLY A 78 -7.86 -2.47 6.82
C GLY A 78 -8.77 -2.60 5.60
N ILE A 79 -8.24 -2.98 4.45
CA ILE A 79 -9.00 -3.09 3.18
C ILE A 79 -8.49 -4.30 2.37
N ASP A 80 -9.35 -4.84 1.52
CA ASP A 80 -8.97 -5.90 0.58
C ASP A 80 -8.01 -5.33 -0.51
N PRO A 81 -6.89 -6.01 -0.82
CA PRO A 81 -5.98 -5.58 -1.89
C PRO A 81 -6.61 -5.55 -3.29
N GLU A 82 -7.68 -6.30 -3.54
CA GLU A 82 -8.44 -6.29 -4.79
C GLU A 82 -9.43 -5.12 -4.87
N GLU A 83 -9.90 -4.61 -3.73
CA GLU A 83 -10.81 -3.46 -3.67
C GLU A 83 -10.09 -2.10 -3.68
N TYR A 84 -8.80 -2.08 -3.33
CA TYR A 84 -8.08 -0.81 -3.29
C TYR A 84 -7.82 -0.23 -4.68
N GLU A 85 -8.30 1.00 -4.89
CA GLU A 85 -7.97 1.83 -6.05
C GLU A 85 -7.35 3.15 -5.62
N LEU A 86 -6.51 3.72 -6.49
CA LEU A 86 -5.98 5.05 -6.26
C LEU A 86 -7.14 6.06 -6.26
N PRO A 87 -7.19 6.99 -5.29
CA PRO A 87 -8.16 8.07 -5.34
C PRO A 87 -7.90 8.89 -6.60
N SER A 88 -8.90 8.95 -7.49
CA SER A 88 -8.88 9.77 -8.70
C SER A 88 -8.55 11.21 -8.31
N SER A 89 -7.57 11.82 -8.98
CA SER A 89 -7.11 13.20 -8.73
C SER A 89 -8.17 14.28 -8.99
N THR A 90 -9.41 13.89 -9.26
CA THR A 90 -10.56 14.78 -9.48
C THR A 90 -11.23 15.25 -8.19
N ALA A 91 -10.86 14.72 -7.02
CA ALA A 91 -11.48 15.09 -5.75
C ALA A 91 -10.97 16.42 -5.13
N ASP A 92 -9.94 17.05 -5.70
CA ASP A 92 -9.34 18.30 -5.19
C ASP A 92 -9.67 19.54 -6.05
N SER A 93 -10.73 19.50 -6.88
CA SER A 93 -11.10 20.62 -7.78
C SER A 93 -12.46 21.29 -7.51
N GLU A 94 -13.20 20.96 -6.45
CA GLU A 94 -14.52 21.57 -6.19
C GLU A 94 -14.61 22.45 -4.93
N SER A 95 -13.58 23.24 -4.62
CA SER A 95 -13.77 24.37 -3.69
C SER A 95 -12.85 25.56 -3.95
N ASN A 96 -12.74 26.06 -5.20
CA ASN A 96 -12.24 27.42 -5.40
C ASN A 96 -12.69 28.04 -6.75
N GLY A 97 -13.60 29.02 -6.68
CA GLY A 97 -14.11 29.84 -7.80
C GLY A 97 -15.64 29.84 -7.80
N GLN A 98 -16.36 30.91 -7.41
CA GLN A 98 -16.28 32.23 -8.00
C GLN A 98 -16.72 33.31 -7.00
N ALA A 99 -15.91 34.36 -6.88
CA ALA A 99 -16.22 35.63 -6.24
C ALA A 99 -17.15 36.50 -7.09
N GLY A 100 -17.90 37.41 -6.45
CA GLY A 100 -18.44 38.62 -7.09
C GLY A 100 -19.90 38.92 -6.76
N ALA A 101 -20.10 39.90 -5.87
CA ALA A 101 -21.39 40.56 -5.60
C ALA A 101 -21.75 41.61 -6.69
N PRO A 102 -22.70 42.52 -6.44
CA PRO A 102 -24.05 42.61 -7.01
C PRO A 102 -24.15 43.62 -8.20
N PRO A 103 -25.36 43.94 -8.69
CA PRO A 103 -26.03 45.16 -8.20
C PRO A 103 -27.44 44.93 -7.61
#